data_AF-A0A375AD07-F1
#
_entry.id   AF-A0A375AD07-F1
#
_cell.length_a   1.000
_cell.length_b   1.000
_cell.length_c   1.000
_cell.angle_alpha   90.00
_cell.angle_beta   90.00
_cell.angle_gamma   90.00
#
_symmetry.space_group_name_H-M   'P 1'
#
loop_
_entity.id
_entity.type
_entity.pdbx_description
1 polymer ?
#
loop_
_entity_poly.entity_id
_entity_poly.type
_entity_poly.pdbx_seq_one_letter_code
_entity_poly.pdbx_strand_id
1 'polypeptide(L)'
;MEHNIRSRLDKRAGSNAELRRRREGSKAFEYHVDCLPDIARDTVLQRHYNTLLQQQPVNAPQRLSLHQPPRQPVRCLSWYASALPCLSRKPLR
;
A
#
# COMPACT_ATOMS: atom_id res chain seq x y z
N MET A 1 -30.82 1.10 -4.87
CA MET A 1 -29.57 0.32 -4.79
C MET A 1 -28.80 0.59 -6.09
N GLU A 2 -27.80 1.49 -6.08
CA GLU A 2 -27.04 1.88 -7.28
C GLU A 2 -26.08 0.77 -7.70
N HIS A 3 -26.59 -0.21 -8.44
CA HIS A 3 -25.79 -1.30 -8.99
C HIS A 3 -25.19 -0.93 -10.34
N ASN A 4 -24.42 0.16 -10.45
CA ASN A 4 -23.60 0.33 -11.66
C ASN A 4 -22.46 1.37 -11.62
N ILE A 5 -21.84 1.58 -10.47
CA ILE A 5 -20.76 2.58 -10.37
C ILE A 5 -19.62 2.27 -11.35
N ARG A 6 -19.26 0.99 -11.49
CA ARG A 6 -18.20 0.55 -12.39
C ARG A 6 -18.50 0.86 -13.86
N SER A 7 -19.66 0.50 -14.42
CA SER A 7 -19.94 0.80 -15.85
C SER A 7 -20.01 2.30 -16.09
N ARG A 8 -20.51 3.08 -15.13
CA ARG A 8 -20.54 4.55 -15.27
C ARG A 8 -19.14 5.15 -15.30
N LEU A 9 -18.25 4.68 -14.44
CA LEU A 9 -16.85 5.10 -14.46
C LEU A 9 -16.14 4.63 -15.74
N ASP A 10 -16.40 3.40 -16.18
CA ASP A 10 -15.89 2.88 -17.46
C ASP A 10 -16.35 3.74 -18.65
N LYS A 11 -17.62 4.17 -18.68
CA LYS A 11 -18.15 5.08 -19.72
C LYS A 11 -17.48 6.45 -19.71
N ARG A 12 -17.16 6.99 -18.53
CA ARG A 12 -16.50 8.29 -18.39
C ARG A 12 -15.02 8.25 -18.75
N ALA A 13 -14.32 7.17 -18.36
CA ALA A 13 -12.93 6.95 -18.75
C ALA A 13 -12.80 6.68 -20.26
N GLY A 14 -13.84 6.10 -20.87
CA GLY A 14 -13.87 5.77 -22.28
C GLY A 14 -12.79 4.73 -22.62
N SER A 15 -12.12 4.92 -23.75
CA SER A 15 -11.04 4.05 -24.23
C SER A 15 -9.65 4.49 -23.76
N ASN A 16 -9.56 5.50 -22.88
CA ASN A 16 -8.28 6.07 -22.45
C ASN A 16 -7.66 5.20 -21.36
N ALA A 17 -6.59 4.48 -21.71
CA ALA A 17 -5.85 3.63 -20.76
C ALA A 17 -5.19 4.44 -19.62
N GLU A 18 -4.85 5.70 -19.85
CA GLU A 18 -4.29 6.60 -18.83
C GLU A 18 -5.26 6.86 -17.67
N LEU A 19 -6.57 6.83 -17.95
CA LEU A 19 -7.61 7.14 -16.99
C LEU A 19 -8.06 5.93 -16.17
N ARG A 20 -7.68 4.72 -16.59
CA ARG A 20 -8.09 3.47 -15.94
C ARG A 20 -7.02 2.40 -16.08
N ARG A 21 -6.56 1.90 -14.94
CA ARG A 21 -5.64 0.75 -14.88
C ARG A 21 -6.22 -0.41 -14.09
N ARG A 22 -5.83 -1.63 -14.47
CA ARG A 22 -6.06 -2.83 -13.66
C ARG A 22 -4.86 -3.04 -12.74
N ARG A 23 -5.11 -3.30 -11.45
CA ARG A 23 -4.04 -3.59 -10.51
C ARG A 23 -3.54 -5.02 -10.72
N GLU A 24 -2.22 -5.18 -10.90
CA GLU A 24 -1.57 -6.48 -11.07
C GLU A 24 -1.87 -7.40 -9.87
N GLY A 25 -2.06 -8.69 -10.15
CA GLY A 25 -2.37 -9.68 -9.11
C GLY A 25 -3.77 -9.57 -8.50
N SER A 26 -4.65 -8.68 -9.00
CA SER A 26 -6.01 -8.54 -8.46
C SER A 26 -7.09 -8.31 -9.54
N LYS A 27 -8.35 -8.41 -9.12
CA LYS A 27 -9.52 -8.00 -9.93
C LYS A 27 -9.88 -6.52 -9.72
N ALA A 28 -9.07 -5.77 -8.97
CA ALA A 28 -9.32 -4.36 -8.69
C ALA A 28 -8.91 -3.47 -9.86
N PHE A 29 -9.68 -2.40 -10.04
CA PHE A 29 -9.45 -1.37 -11.05
C PHE A 29 -9.30 -0.04 -10.35
N GLU A 30 -8.40 0.77 -10.86
CA GLU A 30 -8.14 2.12 -10.39
C GLU A 30 -8.50 3.09 -11.51
N TYR A 31 -9.18 4.16 -11.13
CA TYR A 31 -9.59 5.24 -12.02
C TYR A 31 -8.86 6.51 -11.61
N HIS A 32 -8.54 7.35 -12.58
CA HIS A 32 -8.05 8.70 -12.31
C HIS A 32 -9.15 9.55 -11.68
N VAL A 33 -8.76 10.51 -10.83
CA VAL A 33 -9.70 11.40 -10.12
C VAL A 33 -10.54 12.24 -11.08
N ASP A 34 -10.04 12.52 -12.28
CA ASP A 34 -10.74 13.30 -13.32
C ASP A 34 -11.93 12.57 -13.96
N CYS A 35 -12.00 11.25 -13.80
CA CYS A 35 -13.15 10.48 -14.28
C CYS A 35 -14.39 10.65 -13.38
N LEU A 36 -14.21 11.23 -12.19
CA LEU A 36 -15.29 11.43 -11.24
C LEU A 36 -16.13 12.66 -11.62
N PRO A 37 -17.44 12.66 -11.31
CA PRO A 37 -18.24 13.89 -11.33
C PRO A 37 -17.65 14.94 -10.40
N ASP A 38 -17.81 16.23 -10.71
CA ASP A 38 -17.16 17.33 -9.98
C ASP A 38 -17.37 17.24 -8.46
N ILE A 39 -18.62 17.06 -8.03
CA ILE A 39 -18.97 16.93 -6.60
C ILE A 39 -18.22 15.76 -5.93
N ALA A 40 -18.09 14.63 -6.63
CA ALA A 40 -17.39 13.46 -6.11
C ALA A 40 -15.87 13.66 -6.10
N ARG A 41 -15.32 14.31 -7.14
CA ARG A 41 -13.90 14.66 -7.23
C ARG A 41 -13.51 15.57 -6.07
N ASP A 42 -14.28 16.63 -5.82
CA ASP A 42 -14.02 17.58 -4.75
C ASP A 42 -14.04 16.89 -3.39
N THR A 43 -15.03 16.02 -3.16
CA THR A 43 -15.12 15.25 -1.91
C THR A 43 -13.90 14.35 -1.70
N VAL A 44 -13.41 13.69 -2.75
CA VAL A 44 -12.20 12.84 -2.68
C VAL A 44 -10.96 13.67 -2.39
N LEU A 45 -10.78 14.80 -3.09
CA LEU A 45 -9.65 15.70 -2.89
C LEU A 45 -9.65 16.31 -1.48
N GLN A 46 -10.79 16.79 -1.00
CA GLN A 46 -10.95 17.31 0.36
C GLN A 46 -10.55 16.27 1.42
N ARG A 47 -11.03 15.03 1.29
CA ARG A 47 -10.64 13.93 2.19
C ARG A 47 -9.15 13.64 2.13
N HIS A 48 -8.56 13.66 0.94
CA HIS A 48 -7.14 13.46 0.74
C HIS A 48 -6.32 14.56 1.41
N TYR A 49 -6.66 15.83 1.21
CA TYR A 49 -5.98 16.96 1.86
C TYR A 49 -6.10 16.91 3.38
N ASN A 50 -7.29 16.64 3.91
CA ASN A 50 -7.49 16.48 5.36
C ASN A 50 -6.60 15.36 5.93
N THR A 51 -6.47 14.26 5.19
CA THR A 51 -5.60 13.14 5.56
C THR A 51 -4.12 13.55 5.58
N LEU A 52 -3.66 14.36 4.60
CA LEU A 52 -2.29 14.87 4.57
C LEU A 52 -1.99 15.84 5.73
N LEU A 53 -2.94 16.72 6.06
CA LEU A 53 -2.81 17.64 7.19
C LEU A 53 -2.71 16.91 8.53
N GLN A 54 -3.52 15.85 8.71
CA GLN A 54 -3.48 15.01 9.91
C GLN A 54 -2.20 14.17 10.02
N GLN A 55 -1.58 13.84 8.89
CA GLN A 55 -0.35 13.04 8.84
C GLN A 55 0.93 13.84 9.10
N GLN A 56 0.88 15.16 9.26
CA GLN A 56 2.06 15.91 9.67
C GLN A 56 2.38 15.60 11.15
N PRO A 57 3.46 14.86 11.46
CA PRO A 57 3.93 14.83 12.83
C PRO A 57 4.41 16.24 13.17
N VAL A 58 3.88 16.80 14.26
CA VAL A 58 4.22 18.16 14.73
C VAL A 58 5.71 18.37 15.05
N ASN A 59 6.57 17.37 14.91
CA ASN A 59 8.02 17.49 14.96
C ASN A 59 8.70 16.33 14.21
N ALA A 60 9.16 16.54 12.98
CA ALA A 60 10.20 15.71 12.39
C ALA A 60 11.02 16.56 11.41
N PRO A 61 12.36 16.61 11.52
CA PRO A 61 13.18 17.30 10.54
C PRO A 61 12.97 16.63 9.18
N GLN A 62 12.64 17.44 8.17
CA GLN A 62 12.43 17.00 6.80
C GLN A 62 13.73 16.41 6.26
N ARG A 63 13.87 15.09 6.34
CA ARG A 63 14.92 14.38 5.60
C ARG A 63 14.50 14.38 4.13
N LEU A 64 15.04 15.33 3.37
CA LEU A 64 15.06 15.26 1.90
C LEU A 64 15.60 13.88 1.49
N SER A 65 14.70 12.98 1.09
CA SER A 65 15.08 11.66 0.59
C SER A 65 14.68 11.58 -0.89
N LEU A 66 15.55 12.11 -1.74
CA LEU A 66 15.64 11.63 -3.13
C LEU A 66 15.93 10.13 -3.08
N HIS A 67 15.17 9.35 -3.87
CA HIS A 67 15.24 7.89 -4.02
C HIS A 67 14.78 7.04 -2.81
N GLN A 68 13.57 6.50 -2.92
CA GLN A 68 13.18 5.29 -2.19
C GLN A 68 13.31 4.08 -3.15
N PRO A 69 14.23 3.12 -2.91
CA PRO A 69 14.29 1.89 -3.70
C PRO A 69 13.17 0.91 -3.29
N PRO A 70 12.83 -0.06 -4.17
CA PRO A 70 11.70 -0.97 -3.94
C PRO A 70 11.92 -1.87 -2.72
N ARG A 71 10.84 -2.08 -1.96
CA ARG A 71 10.80 -2.98 -0.79
C ARG A 71 11.05 -4.42 -1.21
N GLN A 72 12.20 -4.97 -0.81
CA GLN A 72 12.41 -6.41 -0.75
C GLN A 72 11.79 -6.95 0.56
N PRO A 73 11.10 -8.11 0.53
CA PRO A 73 10.70 -8.79 1.76
C PRO A 73 11.94 -9.46 2.37
N VAL A 74 12.32 -9.03 3.58
CA VAL A 74 13.34 -9.74 4.36
C VAL A 74 12.81 -11.14 4.70
N ARG A 75 13.49 -12.14 4.14
CA ARG A 75 13.29 -13.57 4.43
C ARG A 75 13.85 -13.90 5.83
N CYS A 76 13.11 -14.77 6.52
CA CYS A 76 13.54 -15.71 7.56
C CYS A 76 14.43 -15.21 8.72
N LEU A 77 13.80 -14.88 9.84
CA LEU A 77 14.25 -15.39 11.13
C LEU A 77 13.19 -16.36 11.67
N SER A 78 13.20 -17.61 11.18
CA SER A 78 12.55 -18.67 11.94
C SER A 78 13.44 -18.97 13.16
N TRP A 79 12.88 -18.67 14.33
CA TRP A 79 12.71 -19.64 15.40
C TRP A 79 13.89 -20.56 15.72
N TYR A 80 14.54 -20.25 16.85
CA TYR A 80 14.83 -21.18 17.95
C TYR A 80 15.13 -22.66 17.65
N ALA A 81 16.31 -23.06 18.14
CA ALA A 81 16.56 -24.32 18.85
C ALA A 81 16.48 -25.63 18.06
N SER A 82 17.62 -26.03 17.50
CA SER A 82 18.08 -27.44 17.56
C SER A 82 19.55 -27.54 17.16
N ALA A 83 20.43 -27.32 18.14
CA ALA A 83 21.81 -27.79 18.10
C ALA A 83 22.32 -27.96 19.54
N LEU A 84 21.86 -29.02 20.20
CA LEU A 84 22.62 -29.64 21.28
C LEU A 84 23.49 -30.72 20.64
N PRO A 85 24.82 -30.57 20.58
CA PRO A 85 25.72 -31.72 20.47
C PRO A 85 26.01 -32.25 21.87
N CYS A 86 25.76 -33.54 22.03
CA CYS A 86 26.19 -34.38 23.13
C CYS A 86 27.64 -34.08 23.55
N LEU A 87 27.87 -33.78 24.84
CA LEU A 87 29.14 -34.08 25.47
C LEU A 87 28.91 -34.71 26.84
N SER A 88 28.95 -36.04 26.83
CA SER A 88 29.11 -36.89 28.01
C SER A 88 30.33 -36.43 28.81
N ARG A 89 30.14 -36.00 30.07
CA ARG A 89 31.20 -35.96 31.07
C ARG A 89 30.67 -36.53 32.38
N LYS A 90 31.43 -37.51 32.86
CA LYS A 90 31.17 -38.46 33.94
C LYS A 90 31.03 -37.78 35.32
N PRO A 91 30.33 -38.40 36.28
CA PRO A 91 30.18 -37.87 37.63
C PRO A 91 31.44 -38.03 38.49
N LEU A 92 31.47 -37.19 39.53
CA LEU A 92 32.47 -37.01 40.60
C LEU A 92 32.97 -38.32 41.25
N ARG A 93 34.29 -38.43 41.40
CA ARG A 93 34.96 -38.58 42.71
C ARG A 93 36.46 -38.31 42.60
#